data_AF-A0A257ASK1-F1
#
_entry.id   AF-A0A257ASK1-F1
#
_cell.length_a   1.000
_cell.length_b   1.000
_cell.length_c   1.000
_cell.angle_alpha   90.00
_cell.angle_beta   90.00
_cell.angle_gamma   90.00
#
_symmetry.space_group_name_H-M   'P 1'
#
loop_
_entity.id
_entity.type
_entity.pdbx_description
1 polymer ?
#
loop_
_entity_poly.entity_id
_entity_poly.type
_entity_poly.pdbx_seq_one_letter_code
_entity_poly.pdbx_strand_id
1 'polypeptide(L)' 'MLRARSHLRKKIHVSGNEYYYIHIPAKLAHDSQFPFKEGDELAISVDVNNSRMIVEKVSRRSMRGKRRR' A
#
# COMPACT_ATOMS: atom_id res chain seq x y z
N MET A 1 15.87 -8.29 -0.53
CA MET A 1 14.83 -7.25 -0.46
C MET A 1 14.78 -6.52 -1.79
N LEU A 2 13.73 -6.74 -2.57
CA LEU A 2 13.53 -6.02 -3.84
C LEU A 2 13.16 -4.57 -3.52
N ARG A 3 13.76 -3.62 -4.24
CA ARG A 3 13.47 -2.18 -4.10
C ARG A 3 13.31 -1.57 -5.47
N ALA A 4 12.38 -0.64 -5.60
CA ALA A 4 12.22 0.18 -6.80
C ALA A 4 11.86 1.60 -6.38
N ARG A 5 12.25 2.58 -7.20
CA ARG A 5 11.87 3.98 -7.01
C ARG A 5 10.62 4.26 -7.83
N SER A 6 9.73 5.08 -7.28
CA SER A 6 8.54 5.56 -7.94
C SER A 6 8.28 7.00 -7.54
N HIS A 7 7.41 7.69 -8.26
CA HIS A 7 7.06 9.08 -8.00
C HIS A 7 5.63 9.17 -7.49
N LEU A 8 5.41 10.04 -6.50
CA LEU A 8 4.08 10.40 -6.06
C LEU A 8 3.45 11.32 -7.10
N ARG A 9 2.29 10.94 -7.61
CA ARG A 9 1.49 11.77 -8.52
C ARG A 9 0.29 12.30 -7.76
N LYS A 10 -0.08 13.55 -8.01
CA LYS A 10 -1.29 14.17 -7.48
C LYS A 10 -2.29 14.30 -8.62
N LYS A 11 -3.53 13.89 -8.39
CA LYS A 11 -4.66 14.16 -9.28
C LYS A 11 -5.76 14.82 -8.48
N ILE A 12 -6.22 15.96 -8.96
CA ILE A 12 -7.36 16.67 -8.41
C ILE A 12 -8.59 16.10 -9.13
N HIS A 13 -9.50 15.50 -8.37
CA HIS A 13 -10.76 15.01 -8.91
C HIS A 13 -11.70 16.19 -9.17
N VAL A 14 -12.61 16.05 -10.14
CA VAL A 14 -13.58 17.10 -10.50
C VAL A 14 -14.51 17.50 -9.34
N SER A 15 -14.60 16.66 -8.30
CA SER A 15 -15.33 16.96 -7.05
C SER A 15 -14.55 17.84 -6.07
N GLY A 16 -13.36 18.31 -6.41
CA GLY A 16 -12.48 19.08 -5.53
C GLY A 16 -11.63 18.24 -4.56
N ASN A 17 -11.83 16.92 -4.53
CA ASN A 17 -11.04 16.01 -3.70
C ASN A 17 -9.66 15.76 -4.32
N GLU A 18 -8.62 15.80 -3.49
CA GLU A 18 -7.25 15.50 -3.90
C GLU A 18 -6.90 14.05 -3.61
N TYR A 19 -6.40 13.36 -4.63
CA TYR A 19 -5.93 11.99 -4.49
C TYR A 19 -4.47 11.90 -4.91
N TYR A 20 -3.69 11.20 -4.09
CA TYR A 20 -2.32 10.87 -4.39
C TYR A 20 -2.24 9.43 -4.92
N TYR A 21 -1.46 9.24 -5.98
CA TYR A 21 -1.26 7.96 -6.63
C TYR A 21 0.22 7.59 -6.58
N ILE A 22 0.50 6.35 -6.22
CA ILE A 22 1.84 5.76 -6.29
C ILE A 22 1.78 4.61 -7.28
N HIS A 23 2.65 4.66 -8.28
CA HIS A 23 2.79 3.55 -9.20
C HIS A 23 3.66 2.49 -8.55
N ILE A 24 3.20 1.24 -8.49
CA ILE A 24 4.02 0.10 -8.07
C ILE A 24 4.70 -0.43 -9.33
N PRO A 25 6.04 -0.34 -9.45
CA PRO A 25 6.75 -0.84 -10.62
C PRO A 25 6.49 -2.34 -10.82
N ALA A 26 6.38 -2.77 -12.08
CA ALA A 26 6.07 -4.16 -12.44
C ALA A 26 6.98 -5.18 -11.75
N LYS A 27 8.26 -4.84 -11.56
CA LYS A 27 9.23 -5.65 -10.82
C LYS A 27 8.80 -5.97 -9.38
N LEU A 28 8.16 -5.03 -8.69
CA LEU A 28 7.59 -5.26 -7.35
C LEU A 28 6.19 -5.89 -7.43
N ALA A 29 5.38 -5.52 -8.43
CA ALA A 29 4.02 -6.02 -8.60
C ALA A 29 3.97 -7.55 -8.83
N HIS A 30 4.92 -8.06 -9.62
CA HIS A 30 5.04 -9.47 -9.99
C HIS A 30 6.04 -10.25 -9.14
N ASP A 31 6.49 -9.69 -8.01
CA ASP A 31 7.37 -10.43 -7.10
C ASP A 31 6.61 -11.65 -6.55
N SER A 32 7.19 -12.85 -6.71
CA SER A 32 6.55 -14.10 -6.32
C SER A 32 6.34 -14.22 -4.81
N GLN A 33 7.12 -13.50 -4.01
CA GLN A 33 7.00 -13.46 -2.55
C GLN A 33 5.92 -12.48 -2.07
N PHE A 34 5.55 -11.50 -2.90
CA PHE A 34 4.50 -10.52 -2.59
C PHE A 34 3.70 -10.13 -3.84
N PRO A 35 2.90 -11.05 -4.41
CA PRO A 35 2.22 -10.79 -5.68
C PRO A 35 1.02 -9.87 -5.45
N PHE A 36 1.04 -8.66 -6.01
CA PHE A 36 -0.13 -7.77 -5.96
C PHE A 36 -1.21 -8.29 -6.91
N LYS A 37 -2.45 -8.40 -6.43
CA LYS A 37 -3.61 -8.74 -7.26
C LYS A 37 -4.62 -7.61 -7.25
N GLU A 38 -5.28 -7.42 -8.38
CA GLU A 38 -6.42 -6.51 -8.44
C GLU A 38 -7.50 -6.96 -7.46
N GLY A 39 -8.05 -6.01 -6.70
CA GLY A 39 -9.04 -6.28 -5.64
C GLY A 39 -8.45 -6.69 -4.28
N ASP A 40 -7.12 -6.81 -4.14
CA ASP A 40 -6.51 -7.00 -2.82
C ASP A 40 -6.76 -5.78 -1.93
N GLU A 41 -7.23 -6.01 -0.71
CA GLU A 41 -7.32 -4.96 0.32
C GLU A 41 -5.93 -4.69 0.92
N LEU A 42 -5.57 -3.42 0.97
CA LEU A 42 -4.29 -2.95 1.50
C LEU A 42 -4.54 -2.01 2.70
N ALA A 43 -3.81 -2.24 3.78
CA ALA A 43 -3.70 -1.30 4.89
C ALA A 43 -2.55 -0.34 4.61
N ILE A 44 -2.83 0.96 4.74
CA ILE A 44 -1.82 2.01 4.56
C ILE A 44 -1.69 2.75 5.90
N SER A 45 -0.47 2.84 6.42
CA SER A 45 -0.18 3.54 7.66
C SER A 45 1.08 4.41 7.53
N VAL A 46 1.16 5.46 8.34
CA VAL A 46 2.31 6.36 8.42
C VAL A 46 3.01 6.15 9.74
N ASP A 47 4.27 5.75 9.67
CA ASP A 47 5.17 5.65 10.83
C ASP A 47 5.99 6.95 10.89
N VAL A 48 5.47 7.92 11.65
CA VAL A 48 6.03 9.28 11.77
C VAL A 48 7.45 9.23 12.36
N ASN A 49 7.68 8.34 13.31
CA ASN A 49 8.97 8.21 14.00
C ASN A 49 10.10 7.82 13.04
N ASN A 50 9.77 7.00 12.04
CA ASN A 50 10.71 6.55 11.02
C ASN A 50 10.53 7.24 9.66
N SER A 51 9.69 8.29 9.59
CA SER A 51 9.39 9.05 8.36
C SER A 51 9.09 8.15 7.15
N ARG A 52 8.32 7.09 7.35
CA ARG A 52 8.00 6.11 6.29
C ARG A 52 6.52 5.83 6.22
N MET A 53 6.04 5.57 5.00
CA MET A 53 4.72 5.03 4.76
C MET A 53 4.83 3.51 4.56
N ILE A 54 3.93 2.77 5.20
CA ILE A 54 3.90 1.31 5.16
C ILE A 54 2.60 0.89 4.48
N VAL A 55 2.72 0.04 3.46
CA VAL A 55 1.59 -0.55 2.73
C VAL A 55 1.66 -2.06 2.94
N GLU A 56 0.61 -2.63 3.53
CA GLU A 56 0.56 -4.03 3.92
C GLU A 56 -0.70 -4.68 3.36
N LYS A 57 -0.64 -5.97 3.02
CA LYS A 57 -1.85 -6.72 2.67
C LYS A 57 -2.71 -6.96 3.90
N VAL A 58 -4.00 -6.69 3.78
CA VAL A 58 -4.97 -7.07 4.81
C VAL A 58 -5.25 -8.57 4.65
N SER A 59 -4.49 -9.42 5.34
CA SER A 59 -4.86 -10.83 5.40
C SER A 59 -6.15 -10.96 6.21
N ARG A 60 -7.18 -11.65 5.68
CA ARG A 60 -8.37 -11.98 6.48
C ARG A 60 -8.06 -12.81 7.73
N ARG A 61 -6.86 -13.41 7.83
CA ARG A 61 -6.39 -14.13 9.03
C ARG A 61 -5.97 -13.19 10.17
N SER A 62 -5.48 -11.97 9.90
CA SER A 62 -4.96 -11.08 10.95
C SER A 62 -6.05 -10.37 11.74
N MET A 63 -7.27 -10.22 11.19
CA MET A 63 -8.41 -9.70 11.97
C MET A 63 -8.87 -10.62 13.10
N ARG A 64 -8.61 -11.94 13.03
CA ARG A 64 -9.00 -12.87 14.11
C ARG A 64 -8.12 -12.77 15.36
N GLY A 65 -6.90 -12.22 15.26
CA GLY A 65 -5.97 -12.13 16.38
C GLY A 65 -6.09 -10.86 17.24
N LYS A 66 -6.63 -9.77 16.68
CA LYS A 66 -6.63 -8.45 17.34
C LYS A 66 -7.88 -8.15 18.18
N ARG A 67 -8.85 -9.08 18.24
CA ARG A 67 -10.13 -8.94 18.96
C ARG A 67 -10.14 -9.61 20.35
N ARG A 68 -8.97 -10.06 20.82
CA ARG A 68 -8.75 -10.66 22.15
C ARG A 68 -7.52 -10.04 22.81
N ARG A 69 -7.61 -8.77 23.18
CA ARG A 69 -6.86 -8.18 24.30
C ARG A 69 -7.71 -7.08 24.89
#